data_AF-A0A9E4R3F6-F1
#
_entry.id   AF-A0A9E4R3F6-F1
#
_cell.length_a   1.000
_cell.length_b   1.000
_cell.length_c   1.000
_cell.angle_alpha   90.00
_cell.angle_beta   90.00
_cell.angle_gamma   90.00
#
_symmetry.space_group_name_H-M   'P 1'
#
loop_
_entity.id
_entity.type
_entity.pdbx_description
1 polymer ?
#
loop_
_entity_poly.entity_id
_entity_poly.type
_entity_poly.pdbx_seq_one_letter_code
_entity_poly.pdbx_strand_id
1 'polypeptide(L)' 'MRVGPLGIPELAIIVVVILLIFGARRLPEIGASMGKGIRTFKTALMGEEDKEESEKQTVTSGKDDSSA' A
#
# COMPACT_ATOMS: atom_id res chain seq x y z
N MET A 1 -20.10 28.30 10.86
CA MET A 1 -19.05 27.32 10.49
C MET A 1 -19.66 25.94 10.51
N ARG A 2 -20.08 25.43 9.34
CA ARG A 2 -20.44 24.01 9.23
C ARG A 2 -19.17 23.26 8.90
N VAL A 3 -18.70 22.51 9.89
CA VAL A 3 -17.65 21.51 9.72
C VAL A 3 -18.32 20.41 8.89
N GLY A 4 -18.16 20.49 7.57
CA GLY A 4 -18.65 19.47 6.65
C GLY A 4 -17.98 18.13 6.96
N PRO A 5 -18.61 17.00 6.59
CA PRO A 5 -18.06 15.69 6.88
C PRO A 5 -16.65 15.65 6.30
N LEU A 6 -15.66 15.31 7.12
CA LEU A 6 -14.25 15.19 6.74
C LEU A 6 -14.18 14.61 5.33
N GLY A 7 -13.92 15.49 4.38
CA GLY A 7 -14.03 15.17 2.98
C GLY A 7 -12.78 14.41 2.55
N ILE A 8 -12.84 13.88 1.32
CA ILE A 8 -11.64 13.46 0.60
C ILE A 8 -10.50 14.49 0.68
N PRO A 9 -10.72 15.83 0.61
CA PRO A 9 -9.63 16.81 0.73
C PRO A 9 -8.90 16.78 2.09
N GLU A 10 -9.59 16.73 3.23
CA GLU A 10 -8.93 16.66 4.54
C GLU A 10 -8.15 15.36 4.72
N LEU A 11 -8.70 14.24 4.28
CA LEU A 11 -8.00 12.95 4.31
C LEU A 11 -6.74 12.97 3.44
N ALA A 12 -6.81 13.59 2.26
CA ALA A 12 -5.65 13.74 1.38
C ALA A 12 -4.51 14.53 2.05
N ILE A 13 -4.82 15.61 2.79
CA ILE A 13 -3.81 16.38 3.53
C ILE A 13 -3.12 15.50 4.59
N ILE A 14 -3.89 14.72 5.35
CA ILE A 14 -3.34 13.80 6.37
C ILE A 14 -2.43 12.75 5.72
N VAL A 15 -2.87 12.16 4.61
CA VAL A 15 -2.07 11.18 3.86
C VAL A 15 -0.78 11.80 3.35
N VAL A 16 -0.81 13.04 2.86
CA VAL A 16 0.40 13.76 2.42
C VAL A 16 1.37 13.97 3.58
N VAL A 17 0.90 14.35 4.77
CA VAL A 17 1.78 14.50 5.95
C VAL A 17 2.41 13.17 6.34
N ILE A 18 1.64 12.08 6.36
CA ILE A 18 2.15 10.73 6.61
C ILE A 18 3.19 10.34 5.55
N LEU A 19 2.92 10.63 4.28
CA LEU A 19 3.84 10.38 3.18
C LEU A 19 5.15 11.17 3.29
N LEU A 20 5.13 12.37 3.88
CA LEU A 20 6.36 13.13 4.13
C LEU A 20 7.20 12.52 5.25
N ILE A 21 6.57 12.00 6.30
CA ILE A 21 7.27 11.37 7.44
C ILE A 21 7.80 9.99 7.05
N PHE A 22 6.96 9.15 6.45
CA PHE A 22 7.28 7.76 6.14
C PHE A 22 7.91 7.60 4.75
N GLY A 23 7.67 8.53 3.82
CA GLY A 23 8.07 8.44 2.43
C GLY A 23 7.10 7.65 1.55
N ALA A 24 6.98 8.03 0.28
CA ALA A 24 6.08 7.38 -0.70
C ALA A 24 6.43 5.92 -1.01
N ARG A 25 7.66 5.48 -0.70
CA ARG A 25 8.10 4.08 -0.92
C ARG A 25 7.70 3.13 0.20
N ARG A 26 7.46 3.63 1.42
CA ARG A 26 7.16 2.78 2.58
C ARG A 26 5.71 2.33 2.64
N LEU A 27 4.76 3.16 2.24
CA LEU A 27 3.34 2.78 2.18
C LEU A 27 3.06 1.55 1.29
N PRO A 28 3.52 1.48 0.03
CA PRO A 28 3.28 0.30 -0.81
C PRO A 28 4.02 -0.95 -0.32
N GLU A 29 5.20 -0.79 0.31
CA GLU A 29 5.97 -1.89 0.90
C GLU A 29 5.22 -2.53 2.08
N ILE A 30 4.70 -1.69 2.98
CA ILE A 30 3.87 -2.14 4.11
C ILE A 30 2.54 -2.71 3.59
N GLY A 31 1.88 -2.05 2.64
CA GLY A 31 0.63 -2.53 2.05
C GLY A 31 0.77 -3.88 1.34
N ALA A 32 1.89 -4.12 0.64
CA ALA A 32 2.16 -5.40 -0.02
C ALA A 32 2.37 -6.54 0.98
N SER A 33 3.07 -6.30 2.09
CA SER A 33 3.26 -7.32 3.14
C SER A 33 1.98 -7.58 3.93
N MET A 34 1.23 -6.52 4.29
CA MET A 34 -0.06 -6.63 4.96
C MET A 34 -1.11 -7.31 4.06
N GLY A 35 -1.15 -6.98 2.77
CA GLY A 35 -2.06 -7.55 1.79
C GLY A 35 -1.87 -9.05 1.61
N LYS A 36 -0.62 -9.53 1.60
CA LYS A 36 -0.33 -10.97 1.61
C LYS A 36 -0.88 -11.66 2.86
N GLY A 37 -0.67 -11.08 4.04
CA GLY A 37 -1.19 -11.61 5.30
C GLY A 37 -2.72 -11.65 5.35
N ILE A 38 -3.38 -10.58 4.92
CA ILE A 38 -4.85 -10.50 4.83
C ILE A 38 -5.38 -11.54 3.83
N ARG A 39 -4.70 -11.73 2.70
CA ARG A 39 -5.09 -12.73 1.70
C ARG A 39 -5.00 -14.14 2.27
N THR A 40 -3.90 -14.49 2.94
CA THR A 40 -3.75 -15.78 3.62
C THR A 40 -4.79 -15.96 4.72
N PHE A 41 -5.07 -14.92 5.51
CA PHE A 41 -6.10 -14.93 6.55
C PHE A 41 -7.50 -15.15 5.97
N LYS A 42 -7.85 -14.45 4.88
CA LYS A 42 -9.12 -14.64 4.15
C LYS A 42 -9.25 -16.06 3.62
N THR A 43 -8.22 -16.59 2.98
CA THR A 43 -8.21 -17.97 2.44
C THR A 43 -8.37 -19.01 3.56
N ALA A 44 -7.73 -18.81 4.72
CA ALA A 44 -7.87 -19.71 5.86
C ALA A 44 -9.29 -19.68 6.48
N LEU A 45 -9.95 -18.52 6.45
CA LEU A 45 -11.32 -18.36 6.97
C LEU A 45 -12.41 -18.84 6.01
N MET A 46 -12.24 -18.64 4.69
CA MET A 46 -13.28 -18.91 3.69
C MET A 46 -13.19 -20.30 3.06
N GLY A 47 -12.15 -21.08 3.35
CA GLY A 47 -11.94 -22.39 2.73
C GLY A 47 -11.38 -22.27 1.30
N GLU A 48 -10.77 -23.35 0.84
CA GLU A 48 -9.79 -23.43 -0.26
C GLU A 48 -10.31 -23.16 -1.69
N GLU A 49 -11.37 -22.36 -1.86
CA GLU A 49 -12.03 -22.16 -3.17
C GLU A 49 -11.55 -20.90 -3.92
N ASP A 50 -10.74 -20.04 -3.29
CA ASP A 50 -10.39 -18.70 -3.81
C ASP A 50 -8.89 -18.60 -4.19
N LYS A 51 -8.34 -19.66 -4.80
CA LYS A 51 -6.93 -19.72 -5.23
C LYS A 51 -6.77 -19.28 -6.68
N GLU A 52 -6.68 -17.99 -6.97
CA GLU A 52 -5.92 -17.53 -8.16
C GLU A 52 -5.19 -16.19 -7.94
N GLU A 53 -3.87 -16.28 -8.05
CA GLU A 53 -2.96 -15.28 -8.62
C GLU A 53 -2.62 -14.01 -7.81
N SER A 54 -1.38 -13.95 -7.31
CA SER A 54 -0.53 -12.73 -7.30
C SER A 54 0.88 -13.09 -6.83
N GLU A 55 1.58 -13.88 -7.64
CA GLU A 55 3.03 -13.74 -7.72
C GLU A 55 3.34 -12.67 -8.75
N LYS A 56 3.67 -11.46 -8.29
CA LYS A 56 4.63 -10.64 -9.02
C LYS A 56 5.54 -9.91 -8.05
N GLN A 57 6.79 -10.34 -8.08
CA GLN A 57 7.92 -9.80 -7.36
C GLN A 57 8.14 -8.31 -7.65
N THR A 58 8.56 -7.64 -6.59
CA THR A 58 9.47 -6.48 -6.54
C THR A 58 10.56 -6.49 -7.62
N VAL A 59 10.58 -5.49 -8.50
CA VAL A 59 11.77 -4.82 -9.11
C VAL A 59 11.21 -3.63 -9.93
N THR A 60 11.67 -2.37 -9.96
CA THR A 60 12.91 -1.63 -9.64
C THR A 60 12.54 -0.13 -9.54
N SER A 61 13.06 0.61 -8.55
CA SER A 61 13.43 2.03 -8.77
C SER A 61 14.51 2.40 -7.76
N GLY A 62 15.74 2.27 -8.19
CA GLY A 62 16.92 2.40 -7.35
C GLY A 62 18.13 1.99 -8.16
N LYS A 63 18.46 2.80 -9.16
CA LYS A 63 19.77 2.82 -9.77
C LYS A 63 20.07 4.24 -10.24
N ASP A 64 20.40 5.09 -9.28
CA ASP A 64 21.50 6.01 -9.46
C ASP A 64 22.74 5.14 -9.65
N ASP A 65 23.35 5.21 -10.83
CA ASP A 65 24.80 5.10 -11.10
C ASP A 65 25.05 4.71 -12.56
N SER A 66 25.75 5.61 -13.25
CA SER A 66 26.65 5.37 -14.38
C SER A 66 26.04 4.96 -15.73
N SER A 67 26.04 5.88 -16.69
CA SER A 67 26.91 5.78 -17.88
C SER A 67 26.75 6.98 -18.82
N ALA A 68 27.92 7.55 -19.19
CA ALA A 68 28.25 8.38 -20.36
C ALA A 68 27.66 9.80 -20.47
#